data_AF-A0A5B1BPD6-F1
#
_entry.id   AF-A0A5B1BPD6-F1
#
_cell.length_a   1.000
_cell.length_b   1.000
_cell.length_c   1.000
_cell.angle_alpha   90.00
_cell.angle_beta   90.00
_cell.angle_gamma   90.00
#
_symmetry.space_group_name_H-M   'P 1'
#
loop_
_entity.id
_entity.type
_entity.pdbx_description
1 polymer ?
#
loop_
_entity_poly.entity_id
_entity_poly.type
_entity_poly.pdbx_seq_one_letter_code
_entity_poly.pdbx_strand_id
1 'polypeptide(L)'
;NIGFFNSGDGNIGIFNTGFNTLTPGQFNNLGFGNSGGANIGLGNAGAGNTGVGNSGLFNTGVGNTDTSNTGIGNAGALNTGFGNSGFANTGNGNSGFANTGFWNSGNVNTGIGMITNSDMMNSGFNNTGTATSGFFNTATGPGAGSMSGFFNTASGGTLVNGQTSGIGNTGVPPAFPSVLSGLNSGFFNMGSRVSGLFNLSRLLP
;
A
#
# COMPACT_ATOMS: atom_id res chain seq x y z
N ASN A 1 39.24 17.13 1.17
CA ASN A 1 38.40 17.02 -0.05
C ASN A 1 39.26 16.60 -1.24
N ILE A 2 38.68 15.87 -2.19
CA ILE A 2 39.30 15.49 -3.48
C ILE A 2 38.41 16.05 -4.60
N GLY A 3 38.98 16.75 -5.57
CA GLY A 3 38.26 17.40 -6.68
C GLY A 3 38.07 18.91 -6.49
N PHE A 4 37.14 19.53 -7.23
CA PHE A 4 37.06 20.98 -7.39
C PHE A 4 35.88 21.60 -6.63
N PHE A 5 36.09 22.78 -6.03
CA PHE A 5 35.04 23.61 -5.41
C PHE A 5 34.20 22.90 -4.33
N ASN A 6 34.78 21.95 -3.60
CA ASN A 6 34.12 21.29 -2.47
C ASN A 6 34.34 22.07 -1.17
N SER A 7 33.32 22.15 -0.31
CA SER A 7 33.36 22.78 1.01
C SER A 7 33.03 21.78 2.13
N GLY A 8 33.62 21.92 3.30
CA GLY A 8 33.54 20.94 4.41
C GLY A 8 34.59 19.83 4.28
N ASP A 9 34.34 18.64 4.83
CA ASP A 9 35.32 17.55 4.90
C ASP A 9 34.87 16.26 4.20
N GLY A 10 35.85 15.48 3.75
CA GLY A 10 35.63 14.14 3.21
C GLY A 10 34.95 14.08 1.84
N ASN A 11 34.70 15.21 1.17
CA ASN A 11 34.00 15.25 -0.10
C ASN A 11 34.90 14.85 -1.28
N ILE A 12 34.38 14.04 -2.20
CA ILE A 12 35.02 13.59 -3.45
C ILE A 12 34.13 13.99 -4.64
N GLY A 13 34.65 14.84 -5.53
CA GLY A 13 33.96 15.26 -6.76
C GLY A 13 33.94 16.76 -6.94
N ILE A 14 32.79 17.33 -7.30
CA ILE A 14 32.69 18.76 -7.66
C ILE A 14 31.50 19.41 -6.95
N PHE A 15 31.69 20.62 -6.41
CA PHE A 15 30.64 21.44 -5.79
C PHE A 15 29.89 20.77 -4.62
N ASN A 16 30.48 19.78 -3.95
CA ASN A 16 29.86 19.15 -2.80
C ASN A 16 30.10 19.97 -1.52
N THR A 17 29.12 19.96 -0.61
CA THR A 17 29.20 20.66 0.68
C THR A 17 28.81 19.77 1.86
N GLY A 18 29.39 20.03 3.04
CA GLY A 18 28.99 19.40 4.29
C GLY A 18 30.02 18.40 4.83
N PHE A 19 29.60 17.66 5.86
CA PHE A 19 30.42 16.73 6.64
C PHE A 19 29.64 15.43 6.90
N ASN A 20 30.36 14.31 7.06
CA ASN A 20 29.73 13.02 7.31
C ASN A 20 29.35 12.88 8.80
N THR A 21 28.07 13.03 9.11
CA THR A 21 27.53 12.84 10.48
C THR A 21 27.11 11.40 10.77
N LEU A 22 26.93 10.56 9.75
CA LEU A 22 26.47 9.18 9.90
C LEU A 22 27.61 8.23 10.28
N THR A 23 28.79 8.45 9.72
CA THR A 23 29.99 7.66 9.95
C THR A 23 31.20 8.58 10.06
N PRO A 24 31.45 9.17 11.25
CA PRO A 24 32.56 10.09 11.47
C PRO A 24 33.90 9.50 11.05
N GLY A 25 34.72 10.31 10.37
CA GLY A 25 36.05 9.91 9.89
C GLY A 25 36.06 9.17 8.54
N GLN A 26 34.91 8.87 7.94
CA GLN A 26 34.81 8.33 6.59
C GLN A 26 34.60 9.43 5.55
N PHE A 27 34.73 9.07 4.26
CA PHE A 27 34.37 9.98 3.16
C PHE A 27 32.91 10.43 3.28
N ASN A 28 32.65 11.65 2.81
CA ASN A 28 31.36 12.31 2.93
C ASN A 28 30.56 12.14 1.64
N ASN A 29 30.50 13.15 0.78
CA ASN A 29 29.77 13.08 -0.47
C ASN A 29 30.66 12.58 -1.61
N LEU A 30 30.08 11.78 -2.51
CA LEU A 30 30.70 11.34 -3.76
C LEU A 30 29.84 11.78 -4.96
N GLY A 31 30.36 12.68 -5.80
CA GLY A 31 29.70 13.07 -7.04
C GLY A 31 29.65 14.58 -7.25
N PHE A 32 28.50 15.11 -7.71
CA PHE A 32 28.36 16.50 -8.12
C PHE A 32 27.26 17.22 -7.34
N GLY A 33 27.59 18.36 -6.73
CA GLY A 33 26.59 19.27 -6.17
C GLY A 33 25.79 18.71 -5.00
N ASN A 34 26.29 17.71 -4.28
CA ASN A 34 25.59 17.17 -3.11
C ASN A 34 25.81 18.05 -1.87
N SER A 35 24.78 18.19 -1.04
CA SER A 35 24.80 18.98 0.19
C SER A 35 24.42 18.12 1.39
N GLY A 36 25.21 18.23 2.47
CA GLY A 36 25.00 17.48 3.70
C GLY A 36 25.96 16.29 3.83
N GLY A 37 25.45 15.12 4.19
CA GLY A 37 26.23 13.98 4.68
C GLY A 37 26.12 12.71 3.84
N ALA A 38 27.21 12.04 3.52
CA ALA A 38 27.20 10.66 2.98
C ALA A 38 26.33 10.44 1.71
N ASN A 39 26.19 11.46 0.86
CA ASN A 39 25.39 11.34 -0.36
C ASN A 39 26.23 10.88 -1.56
N ILE A 40 25.65 10.05 -2.43
CA ILE A 40 26.31 9.54 -3.64
C ILE A 40 25.46 9.91 -4.86
N GLY A 41 26.05 10.63 -5.82
CA GLY A 41 25.43 10.98 -7.09
C GLY A 41 25.34 12.47 -7.34
N LEU A 42 24.19 12.96 -7.78
CA LEU A 42 24.03 14.30 -8.35
C LEU A 42 22.97 15.10 -7.61
N GLY A 43 23.34 16.24 -7.03
CA GLY A 43 22.40 17.22 -6.50
C GLY A 43 21.53 16.72 -5.34
N ASN A 44 22.01 15.75 -4.55
CA ASN A 44 21.25 15.29 -3.39
C ASN A 44 21.46 16.21 -2.19
N ALA A 45 20.43 16.40 -1.37
CA ALA A 45 20.46 17.21 -0.16
C ALA A 45 20.04 16.40 1.07
N GLY A 46 20.69 16.61 2.21
CA GLY A 46 20.43 15.86 3.44
C GLY A 46 21.47 14.78 3.65
N ALA A 47 21.08 13.56 4.03
CA ALA A 47 22.05 12.52 4.35
C ALA A 47 21.75 11.11 3.81
N GLY A 48 22.80 10.42 3.36
CA GLY A 48 22.74 9.02 2.96
C GLY A 48 21.95 8.76 1.67
N ASN A 49 21.70 9.77 0.84
CA ASN A 49 20.94 9.61 -0.38
C ASN A 49 21.83 9.12 -1.53
N THR A 50 21.30 8.22 -2.37
CA THR A 50 21.97 7.71 -3.56
C THR A 50 21.15 7.99 -4.82
N GLY A 51 21.76 8.60 -5.83
CA GLY A 51 21.12 8.89 -7.12
C GLY A 51 21.06 10.38 -7.44
N VAL A 52 19.91 10.88 -7.89
CA VAL A 52 19.79 12.22 -8.47
C VAL A 52 18.70 13.04 -7.78
N GLY A 53 19.05 14.21 -7.26
CA GLY A 53 18.09 15.21 -6.80
C GLY A 53 17.20 14.77 -5.64
N ASN A 54 17.65 13.82 -4.82
CA ASN A 54 16.90 13.41 -3.63
C ASN A 54 17.13 14.40 -2.48
N SER A 55 16.11 14.63 -1.65
CA SER A 55 16.17 15.50 -0.48
C SER A 55 15.71 14.77 0.78
N GLY A 56 16.45 14.87 1.88
CA GLY A 56 16.13 14.22 3.14
C GLY A 56 17.10 13.09 3.45
N LEU A 57 16.61 11.93 3.89
CA LEU A 57 17.42 10.86 4.46
C LEU A 57 17.26 9.54 3.70
N PHE A 58 18.37 8.88 3.38
CA PHE A 58 18.41 7.48 2.90
C PHE A 58 17.56 7.17 1.66
N ASN A 59 17.32 8.16 0.79
CA ASN A 59 16.57 7.92 -0.43
C ASN A 59 17.47 7.35 -1.54
N THR A 60 16.95 6.41 -2.32
CA THR A 60 17.63 5.82 -3.47
C THR A 60 16.82 6.03 -4.75
N GLY A 61 17.44 6.64 -5.77
CA GLY A 61 16.81 6.85 -7.08
C GLY A 61 16.76 8.33 -7.46
N VAL A 62 15.61 8.81 -7.92
CA VAL A 62 15.50 10.16 -8.54
C VAL A 62 14.40 10.99 -7.91
N GLY A 63 14.75 12.17 -7.41
CA GLY A 63 13.77 13.18 -7.01
C GLY A 63 12.87 12.77 -5.85
N ASN A 64 13.33 11.90 -4.95
CA ASN A 64 12.57 11.52 -3.77
C ASN A 64 12.77 12.53 -2.64
N THR A 65 11.75 12.75 -1.81
CA THR A 65 11.79 13.69 -0.68
C THR A 65 11.43 13.03 0.64
N ASP A 66 12.02 13.52 1.73
CA ASP A 66 11.90 13.01 3.10
C ASP A 66 12.70 11.71 3.31
N THR A 67 12.15 10.55 3.68
CA THR A 67 12.97 9.48 4.30
C THR A 67 12.80 8.08 3.71
N SER A 68 13.90 7.43 3.36
CA SER A 68 13.98 6.00 3.01
C SER A 68 13.10 5.58 1.83
N ASN A 69 12.94 6.45 0.84
CA ASN A 69 12.20 6.11 -0.37
C ASN A 69 13.12 5.48 -1.44
N THR A 70 12.59 4.55 -2.22
CA THR A 70 13.28 3.92 -3.35
C THR A 70 12.49 4.09 -4.64
N GLY A 71 13.12 4.62 -5.69
CA GLY A 71 12.50 4.78 -7.01
C GLY A 71 12.47 6.23 -7.45
N ILE A 72 11.37 6.70 -8.03
CA ILE A 72 11.30 8.03 -8.66
C ILE A 72 10.14 8.86 -8.12
N GLY A 73 10.45 10.09 -7.69
CA GLY A 73 9.45 11.11 -7.39
C GLY A 73 8.54 10.76 -6.21
N ASN A 74 9.04 9.99 -5.24
CA ASN A 74 8.26 9.68 -4.04
C ASN A 74 8.41 10.79 -2.99
N ALA A 75 7.32 11.13 -2.31
CA ALA A 75 7.29 12.11 -1.23
C ALA A 75 6.79 11.50 0.09
N GLY A 76 7.47 11.77 1.19
CA GLY A 76 7.18 11.20 2.50
C GLY A 76 8.16 10.09 2.86
N ALA A 77 7.70 8.97 3.42
CA ALA A 77 8.63 7.96 3.93
C ALA A 77 8.31 6.52 3.54
N LEU A 78 9.38 5.72 3.41
CA LEU A 78 9.32 4.27 3.15
C LEU A 78 8.55 3.88 1.88
N ASN A 79 8.48 4.76 0.88
CA ASN A 79 7.79 4.44 -0.36
C ASN A 79 8.73 3.76 -1.36
N THR A 80 8.22 2.75 -2.08
CA THR A 80 8.95 2.05 -3.14
C THR A 80 8.16 2.12 -4.45
N GLY A 81 8.81 2.59 -5.52
CA GLY A 81 8.24 2.69 -6.87
C GLY A 81 8.19 4.13 -7.37
N PHE A 82 7.09 4.53 -8.00
CA PHE A 82 7.02 5.77 -8.76
C PHE A 82 5.88 6.68 -8.29
N GLY A 83 6.21 7.93 -7.93
CA GLY A 83 5.21 8.97 -7.68
C GLY A 83 4.29 8.68 -6.50
N ASN A 84 4.75 7.97 -5.47
CA ASN A 84 3.96 7.75 -4.27
C ASN A 84 4.06 8.93 -3.30
N SER A 85 2.99 9.20 -2.56
CA SER A 85 2.97 10.21 -1.49
C SER A 85 2.46 9.63 -0.18
N GLY A 86 3.09 9.98 0.94
CA GLY A 86 2.72 9.48 2.26
C GLY A 86 3.70 8.44 2.79
N PHE A 87 3.20 7.35 3.39
CA PHE A 87 4.02 6.44 4.18
C PHE A 87 3.85 4.97 3.76
N ALA A 88 4.96 4.26 3.57
CA ALA A 88 5.03 2.82 3.34
C ALA A 88 4.25 2.31 2.11
N ASN A 89 4.16 3.09 1.04
CA ASN A 89 3.46 2.66 -0.17
C ASN A 89 4.40 1.91 -1.13
N THR A 90 3.90 0.84 -1.75
CA THR A 90 4.64 0.07 -2.75
C THR A 90 3.88 0.05 -4.09
N GLY A 91 4.56 0.36 -5.18
CA GLY A 91 3.98 0.45 -6.52
C GLY A 91 3.95 1.89 -7.02
N ASN A 92 2.91 2.29 -7.74
CA ASN A 92 2.92 3.55 -8.49
C ASN A 92 1.72 4.44 -8.19
N GLY A 93 1.98 5.72 -7.96
CA GLY A 93 0.94 6.74 -7.85
C GLY A 93 0.03 6.55 -6.64
N ASN A 94 0.48 5.88 -5.58
CA ASN A 94 -0.33 5.71 -4.38
C ASN A 94 -0.20 6.92 -3.45
N SER A 95 -1.28 7.27 -2.75
CA SER A 95 -1.33 8.32 -1.74
C SER A 95 -1.89 7.81 -0.41
N GLY A 96 -1.23 8.13 0.71
CA GLY A 96 -1.67 7.75 2.05
C GLY A 96 -0.76 6.74 2.72
N PHE A 97 -1.31 5.74 3.42
CA PHE A 97 -0.56 4.84 4.29
C PHE A 97 -0.65 3.37 3.85
N ALA A 98 0.49 2.71 3.67
CA ALA A 98 0.61 1.26 3.48
C ALA A 98 -0.17 0.70 2.28
N ASN A 99 -0.26 1.43 1.17
CA ASN A 99 -0.92 0.96 -0.03
C ASN A 99 0.02 0.16 -0.93
N THR A 100 -0.46 -0.92 -1.54
CA THR A 100 0.26 -1.73 -2.52
C THR A 100 -0.50 -1.78 -3.85
N GLY A 101 0.16 -1.39 -4.94
CA GLY A 101 -0.41 -1.46 -6.29
C GLY A 101 -0.37 -0.12 -7.02
N PHE A 102 -1.45 0.24 -7.70
CA PHE A 102 -1.46 1.40 -8.61
C PHE A 102 -2.60 2.36 -8.30
N TRP A 103 -2.28 3.66 -8.16
CA TRP A 103 -3.27 4.73 -8.04
C TRP A 103 -4.25 4.55 -6.87
N ASN A 104 -3.80 3.95 -5.77
CA ASN A 104 -4.62 3.84 -4.57
C ASN A 104 -4.49 5.10 -3.70
N SER A 105 -5.60 5.58 -3.17
CA SER A 105 -5.67 6.67 -2.20
C SER A 105 -6.34 6.17 -0.91
N GLY A 106 -5.72 6.46 0.23
CA GLY A 106 -6.22 6.05 1.55
C GLY A 106 -5.22 5.18 2.31
N ASN A 107 -5.76 4.25 3.10
CA ASN A 107 -4.98 3.42 4.00
C ASN A 107 -5.17 1.92 3.69
N VAL A 108 -4.05 1.21 3.67
CA VAL A 108 -3.92 -0.26 3.62
C VAL A 108 -4.58 -0.89 2.38
N ASN A 109 -4.63 -0.16 1.26
CA ASN A 109 -5.23 -0.63 0.03
C ASN A 109 -4.30 -1.54 -0.76
N THR A 110 -4.82 -2.67 -1.24
CA THR A 110 -4.11 -3.54 -2.20
C THR A 110 -4.92 -3.67 -3.48
N GLY A 111 -4.42 -3.10 -4.58
CA GLY A 111 -5.12 -3.15 -5.87
C GLY A 111 -4.82 -2.00 -6.82
N ILE A 112 -5.79 -1.69 -7.67
CA ILE A 112 -5.72 -0.60 -8.65
C ILE A 112 -6.90 0.35 -8.42
N GLY A 113 -6.62 1.64 -8.22
CA GLY A 113 -7.65 2.68 -8.18
C GLY A 113 -8.54 2.67 -6.94
N MET A 114 -8.11 2.08 -5.82
CA MET A 114 -8.89 2.11 -4.58
C MET A 114 -8.87 3.51 -3.96
N ILE A 115 -10.03 4.09 -3.67
CA ILE A 115 -10.15 5.43 -3.06
C ILE A 115 -10.75 5.43 -1.65
N THR A 116 -11.11 4.24 -1.15
CA THR A 116 -11.62 4.02 0.20
C THR A 116 -10.61 3.17 0.96
N ASN A 117 -10.47 3.38 2.27
CA ASN A 117 -9.57 2.57 3.10
C ASN A 117 -10.02 1.11 3.13
N SER A 118 -9.06 0.21 3.05
CA SER A 118 -9.25 -1.20 3.35
C SER A 118 -8.89 -1.46 4.81
N ASP A 119 -9.51 -2.47 5.41
CA ASP A 119 -9.12 -2.91 6.74
C ASP A 119 -7.82 -3.70 6.70
N MET A 120 -7.03 -3.64 7.77
CA MET A 120 -5.67 -4.18 7.87
C MET A 120 -5.56 -5.71 7.63
N MET A 121 -6.67 -6.43 7.61
CA MET A 121 -6.72 -7.88 7.38
C MET A 121 -7.16 -8.24 5.96
N ASN A 122 -7.13 -7.31 5.01
CA ASN A 122 -7.50 -7.55 3.63
C ASN A 122 -6.26 -7.87 2.76
N SER A 123 -6.35 -8.87 1.89
CA SER A 123 -5.28 -9.27 0.96
C SER A 123 -5.83 -9.67 -0.40
N GLY A 124 -5.01 -9.62 -1.44
CA GLY A 124 -5.45 -9.90 -2.81
C GLY A 124 -5.97 -8.65 -3.53
N PHE A 125 -6.88 -8.82 -4.49
CA PHE A 125 -7.25 -7.74 -5.41
C PHE A 125 -8.71 -7.33 -5.27
N ASN A 126 -8.95 -6.03 -5.03
CA ASN A 126 -10.27 -5.42 -5.09
C ASN A 126 -11.32 -6.05 -4.18
N ASN A 127 -10.92 -6.40 -2.95
CA ASN A 127 -11.84 -6.88 -1.93
C ASN A 127 -12.35 -5.72 -1.07
N THR A 128 -13.58 -5.81 -0.55
CA THR A 128 -14.20 -4.85 0.37
C THR A 128 -14.65 -5.58 1.64
N GLY A 129 -14.34 -5.00 2.81
CA GLY A 129 -14.67 -5.53 4.13
C GLY A 129 -13.45 -6.00 4.93
N THR A 130 -13.68 -6.37 6.19
CA THR A 130 -12.64 -6.83 7.14
C THR A 130 -12.23 -8.28 6.89
N ALA A 131 -10.96 -8.63 7.10
CA ALA A 131 -10.49 -10.03 7.01
C ALA A 131 -10.90 -10.75 5.71
N THR A 132 -10.72 -10.06 4.57
CA THR A 132 -11.09 -10.58 3.24
C THR A 132 -9.84 -10.96 2.44
N SER A 133 -9.91 -12.02 1.63
CA SER A 133 -8.77 -12.51 0.84
C SER A 133 -9.20 -13.01 -0.53
N GLY A 134 -8.29 -12.98 -1.51
CA GLY A 134 -8.56 -13.43 -2.87
C GLY A 134 -8.94 -12.28 -3.79
N PHE A 135 -9.92 -12.45 -4.66
CA PHE A 135 -10.23 -11.49 -5.72
C PHE A 135 -11.71 -11.09 -5.73
N PHE A 136 -11.98 -9.79 -5.77
CA PHE A 136 -13.32 -9.23 -5.96
C PHE A 136 -14.37 -9.72 -4.95
N ASN A 137 -14.00 -9.92 -3.69
CA ASN A 137 -14.95 -10.26 -2.64
C ASN A 137 -15.49 -8.99 -1.98
N THR A 138 -16.81 -8.85 -1.83
CA THR A 138 -17.44 -7.61 -1.32
C THR A 138 -18.38 -7.89 -0.15
N ALA A 139 -18.01 -7.44 1.05
CA ALA A 139 -18.88 -7.43 2.22
C ALA A 139 -19.16 -5.99 2.61
N THR A 140 -20.42 -5.67 2.84
CA THR A 140 -20.85 -4.32 3.22
C THR A 140 -21.90 -4.38 4.34
N GLY A 141 -21.93 -3.33 5.17
CA GLY A 141 -22.80 -3.23 6.34
C GLY A 141 -22.13 -3.65 7.66
N PRO A 142 -22.91 -3.83 8.74
CA PRO A 142 -22.40 -4.23 10.06
C PRO A 142 -21.74 -5.62 10.00
N GLY A 143 -20.57 -5.76 10.63
CA GLY A 143 -19.83 -7.04 10.64
C GLY A 143 -19.43 -7.53 9.25
N ALA A 144 -19.17 -6.61 8.32
CA ALA A 144 -18.74 -6.91 6.96
C ALA A 144 -17.33 -7.53 6.93
N GLY A 145 -17.21 -8.81 6.57
CA GLY A 145 -15.89 -9.44 6.46
C GLY A 145 -15.81 -10.96 6.47
N SER A 146 -14.60 -11.47 6.75
CA SER A 146 -14.28 -12.90 6.83
C SER A 146 -14.61 -13.65 5.54
N MET A 147 -14.09 -13.19 4.40
CA MET A 147 -14.35 -13.84 3.11
C MET A 147 -13.08 -14.29 2.42
N SER A 148 -13.18 -15.34 1.61
CA SER A 148 -12.06 -15.84 0.82
C SER A 148 -12.49 -16.39 -0.53
N GLY A 149 -11.57 -16.36 -1.51
CA GLY A 149 -11.80 -16.90 -2.85
C GLY A 149 -12.11 -15.80 -3.87
N PHE A 150 -13.14 -16.01 -4.69
CA PHE A 150 -13.38 -15.17 -5.87
C PHE A 150 -14.84 -14.72 -5.94
N PHE A 151 -15.07 -13.43 -6.17
CA PHE A 151 -16.40 -12.88 -6.50
C PHE A 151 -17.50 -13.17 -5.46
N ASN A 152 -17.17 -13.42 -4.20
CA ASN A 152 -18.19 -13.58 -3.17
C ASN A 152 -18.73 -12.21 -2.74
N THR A 153 -20.03 -12.10 -2.51
CA THR A 153 -20.66 -10.85 -2.06
C THR A 153 -21.59 -11.12 -0.89
N ALA A 154 -21.62 -10.28 0.14
CA ALA A 154 -22.58 -10.38 1.24
C ALA A 154 -22.98 -9.00 1.76
N SER A 155 -24.28 -8.74 1.86
CA SER A 155 -24.80 -7.46 2.37
C SER A 155 -26.23 -7.60 2.92
N GLY A 156 -26.66 -6.63 3.73
CA GLY A 156 -28.05 -6.51 4.20
C GLY A 156 -28.38 -7.21 5.52
N GLY A 157 -27.46 -7.94 6.14
CA GLY A 157 -27.58 -8.43 7.51
C GLY A 157 -27.40 -7.30 8.52
N THR A 158 -28.12 -7.34 9.64
CA THR A 158 -28.02 -6.30 10.68
C THR A 158 -26.81 -6.47 11.59
N LEU A 159 -26.15 -7.64 11.60
CA LEU A 159 -24.96 -7.91 12.43
C LEU A 159 -23.81 -8.58 11.68
N VAL A 160 -24.10 -9.49 10.75
CA VAL A 160 -23.08 -10.27 10.03
C VAL A 160 -23.31 -10.17 8.53
N ASN A 161 -22.28 -9.72 7.82
CA ASN A 161 -22.24 -9.66 6.35
C ASN A 161 -20.95 -10.31 5.87
N GLY A 162 -20.96 -11.59 5.48
CA GLY A 162 -19.77 -12.28 4.99
C GLY A 162 -19.61 -13.69 5.51
N GLN A 163 -18.47 -14.04 6.10
CA GLN A 163 -18.14 -15.43 6.50
C GLN A 163 -18.32 -16.42 5.33
N THR A 164 -17.89 -16.01 4.15
CA THR A 164 -18.21 -16.70 2.89
C THR A 164 -16.93 -17.08 2.15
N SER A 165 -16.86 -18.32 1.67
CA SER A 165 -15.69 -18.83 0.95
C SER A 165 -16.04 -19.54 -0.36
N GLY A 166 -15.12 -19.53 -1.31
CA GLY A 166 -15.27 -20.22 -2.60
C GLY A 166 -15.46 -19.24 -3.74
N ILE A 167 -16.36 -19.52 -4.68
CA ILE A 167 -16.50 -18.74 -5.91
C ILE A 167 -17.94 -18.29 -6.12
N GLY A 168 -18.16 -16.99 -6.30
CA GLY A 168 -19.43 -16.44 -6.77
C GLY A 168 -20.60 -16.62 -5.82
N ASN A 169 -20.36 -16.80 -4.51
CA ASN A 169 -21.45 -16.92 -3.55
C ASN A 169 -22.03 -15.55 -3.21
N THR A 170 -23.36 -15.43 -3.17
CA THR A 170 -24.09 -14.21 -2.80
C THR A 170 -24.85 -14.42 -1.49
N GLY A 171 -24.34 -13.80 -0.42
CA GLY A 171 -25.02 -13.61 0.85
C GLY A 171 -26.26 -12.74 0.67
N VAL A 172 -27.43 -13.31 0.92
CA VAL A 172 -28.71 -12.60 0.91
C VAL A 172 -29.45 -12.88 2.23
N PRO A 173 -29.98 -11.86 2.92
CA PRO A 173 -30.78 -12.05 4.12
C PRO A 173 -32.03 -12.93 3.86
N PRO A 174 -32.32 -13.95 4.70
CA PRO A 174 -33.48 -14.83 4.52
C PRO A 174 -34.84 -14.15 4.80
N ALA A 175 -34.86 -13.09 5.61
CA ALA A 175 -36.03 -12.25 5.88
C ALA A 175 -35.56 -10.84 6.27
N PHE A 176 -36.40 -9.81 6.11
CA PHE A 176 -36.09 -8.45 6.57
C PHE A 176 -36.94 -8.09 7.79
N PRO A 177 -36.33 -7.71 8.94
CA PRO A 177 -34.90 -7.64 9.22
C PRO A 177 -34.28 -9.01 9.57
N SER A 178 -33.09 -9.32 9.03
CA SER A 178 -32.30 -10.50 9.43
C SER A 178 -30.95 -10.07 9.95
N VAL A 179 -30.49 -10.80 10.97
CA VAL A 179 -29.19 -10.62 11.61
C VAL A 179 -28.02 -10.97 10.67
N LEU A 180 -28.26 -11.86 9.71
CA LEU A 180 -27.22 -12.50 8.91
C LEU A 180 -27.45 -12.33 7.40
N SER A 181 -26.36 -12.05 6.69
CA SER A 181 -26.18 -12.24 5.26
C SER A 181 -24.83 -12.93 5.01
N GLY A 182 -24.83 -14.13 4.42
CA GLY A 182 -23.62 -14.90 4.13
C GLY A 182 -23.55 -16.25 4.87
N LEU A 183 -22.39 -16.62 5.44
CA LEU A 183 -22.09 -17.99 5.90
C LEU A 183 -22.19 -19.04 4.78
N ASN A 184 -21.77 -18.66 3.56
CA ASN A 184 -21.87 -19.53 2.39
C ASN A 184 -20.52 -20.18 2.05
N SER A 185 -20.55 -21.38 1.45
CA SER A 185 -19.33 -22.03 0.95
C SER A 185 -19.54 -22.81 -0.34
N GLY A 186 -18.50 -22.89 -1.17
CA GLY A 186 -18.53 -23.63 -2.44
C GLY A 186 -18.73 -22.70 -3.64
N PHE A 187 -19.56 -23.10 -4.60
CA PHE A 187 -19.64 -22.46 -5.91
C PHE A 187 -21.05 -21.95 -6.21
N PHE A 188 -21.17 -20.65 -6.45
CA PHE A 188 -22.36 -19.98 -6.96
C PHE A 188 -23.63 -20.19 -6.13
N ASN A 189 -23.50 -20.19 -4.80
CA ASN A 189 -24.66 -20.27 -3.91
C ASN A 189 -25.26 -18.88 -3.67
N MET A 190 -26.59 -18.76 -3.69
CA MET A 190 -27.32 -17.54 -3.36
C MET A 190 -28.22 -17.78 -2.15
N GLY A 191 -27.96 -17.07 -1.04
CA GLY A 191 -28.66 -17.31 0.22
C GLY A 191 -27.87 -16.94 1.46
N SER A 192 -28.27 -17.45 2.62
CA SER A 192 -27.46 -17.43 3.84
C SER A 192 -27.41 -18.82 4.46
N ARG A 193 -26.24 -19.22 4.99
CA ARG A 193 -25.96 -20.56 5.55
C ARG A 193 -26.05 -21.69 4.53
N VAL A 194 -25.57 -21.45 3.32
CA VAL A 194 -25.70 -22.40 2.21
C VAL A 194 -24.33 -22.92 1.78
N SER A 195 -24.19 -24.22 1.60
CA SER A 195 -22.96 -24.84 1.10
C SER A 195 -23.21 -25.77 -0.09
N GLY A 196 -22.24 -25.86 -0.99
CA GLY A 196 -22.29 -26.76 -2.15
C GLY A 196 -22.18 -26.04 -3.49
N LEU A 197 -22.96 -26.50 -4.47
CA LEU A 197 -22.89 -26.04 -5.86
C LEU A 197 -24.28 -25.55 -6.31
N PHE A 198 -24.37 -24.30 -6.76
CA PHE A 198 -25.58 -23.69 -7.32
C PHE A 198 -26.84 -23.82 -6.45
N ASN A 199 -26.70 -23.72 -5.13
CA ASN A 199 -27.89 -23.64 -4.30
C ASN A 199 -28.52 -22.25 -4.37
N LEU A 200 -29.83 -22.22 -4.60
CA LEU A 200 -30.64 -21.03 -4.41
C LEU A 200 -31.54 -21.25 -3.20
N SER A 201 -31.15 -20.76 -2.02
CA SER A 201 -32.11 -20.64 -0.92
C SER A 201 -32.92 -19.36 -1.15
N ARG A 202 -33.86 -19.42 -2.11
CA ARG A 202 -34.77 -18.31 -2.34
C ARG A 202 -35.84 -18.31 -1.25
N LEU A 203 -35.90 -17.19 -0.54
CA LEU A 203 -37.06 -16.63 0.15
C LEU A 203 -38.38 -17.21 -0.37
N LEU A 204 -39.01 -18.06 0.42
CA LEU A 204 -40.46 -18.13 0.45
C LEU A 204 -40.87 -17.73 1.88
N PRO A 205 -41.84 -16.83 2.03
CA PRO A 205 -42.37 -16.45 3.34
C PRO A 205 -42.93 -17.66 4.11
#